data_AF-A0A0W0VQ33-F1
#
_entry.id   AF-A0A0W0VQ33-F1
#
_cell.length_a   1.000
_cell.length_b   1.000
_cell.length_c   1.000
_cell.angle_alpha   90.00
_cell.angle_beta   90.00
_cell.angle_gamma   90.00
#
_symmetry.space_group_name_H-M   'P 1'
#
loop_
_entity.id
_entity.type
_entity.pdbx_description
1 polymer ?
#
loop_
_entity_poly.entity_id
_entity_poly.type
_entity_poly.pdbx_seq_one_letter_code
_entity_poly.pdbx_strand_id
1 'polypeptide(L)'
;MNAITTNALTNALHAVFLLFYFLIAAFQWIKGNKKFTNFIVVFFLMIFVLKVLGVWVHYAYGQPYVGHLWIAIGLGVVFLNYCLIQAMDVSDSIRIVVIFISLAFTYFNITQDSFLFIALSVIFIYSLAAIYSKGLARVGFIAVIASNIIWIALREGTNMLLGYEVPVEYRYDNDLYHILLILSTFIIFFAITRGDWPYPASHERID
;
A
#
# COMPACT_ATOMS: atom_id res chain seq x y z
N MET A 1 -16.31 -2.10 21.92
CA MET A 1 -15.73 -1.45 20.72
C MET A 1 -15.98 -2.38 19.55
N ASN A 2 -16.65 -1.92 18.48
CA ASN A 2 -16.94 -2.77 17.32
C ASN A 2 -15.79 -2.72 16.29
N ALA A 3 -15.83 -3.62 15.30
CA ALA A 3 -14.80 -3.72 14.27
C ALA A 3 -14.65 -2.43 13.44
N ILE A 4 -15.71 -1.65 13.24
CA ILE A 4 -15.63 -0.35 12.54
C ILE A 4 -14.69 0.60 13.29
N THR A 5 -14.84 0.68 14.62
CA THR A 5 -14.03 1.57 15.46
C THR A 5 -12.58 1.09 15.56
N THR A 6 -12.36 -0.20 15.77
CA THR A 6 -10.99 -0.76 15.84
C THR A 6 -10.27 -0.59 14.53
N ASN A 7 -10.95 -0.87 13.42
CA ASN A 7 -10.42 -0.73 12.07
C ASN A 7 -10.00 0.71 11.76
N ALA A 8 -10.83 1.70 12.10
CA ALA A 8 -10.47 3.10 11.97
C ALA A 8 -9.22 3.46 12.81
N LEU A 9 -9.13 2.95 14.04
CA LEU A 9 -7.98 3.17 14.93
C LEU A 9 -6.70 2.53 14.42
N THR A 10 -6.73 1.26 14.00
CA THR A 10 -5.56 0.55 13.47
C THR A 10 -5.10 1.15 12.13
N ASN A 11 -6.04 1.63 11.31
CA ASN A 11 -5.72 2.35 10.08
C ASN A 11 -5.09 3.72 10.37
N ALA A 12 -5.62 4.47 11.35
CA ALA A 12 -5.07 5.75 11.77
C ALA A 12 -3.67 5.59 12.38
N LEU A 13 -3.45 4.53 13.17
CA LEU A 13 -2.12 4.18 13.70
C LEU A 13 -1.12 3.98 12.56
N HIS A 14 -1.51 3.24 11.52
CA HIS A 14 -0.65 3.08 10.35
C HIS A 14 -0.39 4.42 9.63
N ALA A 15 -1.41 5.26 9.47
CA ALA A 15 -1.24 6.60 8.91
C ALA A 15 -0.21 7.43 9.70
N VAL A 16 -0.22 7.36 11.03
CA VAL A 16 0.76 8.06 11.89
C VAL A 16 2.18 7.56 11.61
N PHE A 17 2.41 6.25 11.53
CA PHE A 17 3.73 5.72 11.18
C PHE A 17 4.20 6.18 9.78
N LEU A 18 3.30 6.18 8.81
CA LEU A 18 3.60 6.65 7.45
C LEU A 18 3.91 8.14 7.40
N LEU A 19 3.23 8.95 8.20
CA LEU A 19 3.57 10.37 8.35
C LEU A 19 5.00 10.53 8.87
N PHE A 20 5.41 9.77 9.88
CA PHE A 20 6.79 9.79 10.36
C PHE A 20 7.78 9.36 9.27
N TYR A 21 7.50 8.28 8.54
CA TYR A 21 8.37 7.82 7.44
C TYR A 21 8.48 8.87 6.33
N PHE A 22 7.38 9.52 5.97
CA PHE A 22 7.37 10.64 5.03
C PHE A 22 8.21 11.81 5.52
N LEU A 23 8.01 12.28 6.77
CA LEU A 23 8.75 13.41 7.32
C LEU A 23 10.26 13.13 7.39
N ILE A 24 10.65 11.92 7.80
CA ILE A 24 12.05 11.51 7.83
C ILE A 24 12.61 11.44 6.40
N ALA A 25 11.90 10.82 5.46
CA ALA A 25 12.33 10.73 4.07
C ALA A 25 12.50 12.10 3.44
N ALA A 26 11.54 13.01 3.63
CA ALA A 26 11.57 14.37 3.11
C ALA A 26 12.75 15.16 3.70
N PHE A 27 12.97 15.07 5.01
CA PHE A 27 14.09 15.73 5.66
C PHE A 27 15.44 15.21 5.16
N GLN A 28 15.58 13.90 4.99
CA GLN A 28 16.82 13.29 4.47
C GLN A 28 17.07 13.65 3.00
N TRP A 29 16.01 13.70 2.20
CA TRP A 29 16.09 14.15 0.81
C TRP A 29 16.55 15.61 0.70
N ILE A 30 15.98 16.52 1.51
CA ILE A 30 16.38 17.94 1.57
C ILE A 30 17.85 18.09 1.96
N LYS A 31 18.36 17.21 2.85
CA LYS A 31 19.79 17.14 3.21
C LYS A 31 20.69 16.58 2.10
N GLY A 32 20.14 16.16 0.97
CA GLY A 32 20.89 15.59 -0.14
C GLY A 32 21.29 14.12 0.05
N ASN A 33 20.66 13.40 1.00
CA ASN A 33 20.93 11.98 1.18
C ASN A 33 20.40 11.18 -0.02
N LYS A 34 21.32 10.61 -0.81
CA LYS A 34 20.99 9.91 -2.05
C LYS A 34 20.14 8.65 -1.85
N LYS A 35 20.10 8.09 -0.63
CA LYS A 35 19.21 6.95 -0.29
C LYS A 35 17.73 7.31 -0.32
N PHE A 36 17.39 8.59 -0.14
CA PHE A 36 16.01 9.07 -0.11
C PHE A 36 15.73 9.88 -1.38
N THR A 37 15.30 9.20 -2.44
CA THR A 37 14.94 9.85 -3.71
C THR A 37 13.60 10.57 -3.57
N ASN A 38 13.33 11.54 -4.46
CA ASN A 38 12.04 12.23 -4.50
C ASN A 38 10.87 11.22 -4.65
N PHE A 39 11.04 10.16 -5.44
CA PHE A 39 10.00 9.13 -5.58
C PHE A 39 9.76 8.33 -4.30
N ILE A 40 10.78 8.10 -3.46
CA ILE A 40 10.60 7.49 -2.14
C ILE A 40 9.81 8.43 -1.20
N VAL A 41 10.11 9.73 -1.23
CA VAL A 41 9.36 10.74 -0.47
C VAL A 41 7.89 10.75 -0.88
N VAL A 42 7.63 10.83 -2.19
CA VAL A 42 6.28 10.79 -2.76
C VAL A 42 5.59 9.46 -2.45
N PHE A 43 6.29 8.33 -2.50
CA PHE A 43 5.75 7.02 -2.14
C PHE A 43 5.19 7.01 -0.72
N PHE A 44 5.95 7.45 0.29
CA PHE A 44 5.44 7.50 1.66
C PHE A 44 4.31 8.51 1.84
N LEU A 45 4.40 9.67 1.19
CA LEU A 45 3.32 10.66 1.19
C LEU A 45 2.02 10.07 0.63
N MET A 46 2.11 9.35 -0.48
CA MET A 46 0.94 8.77 -1.14
C MET A 46 0.30 7.68 -0.29
N ILE A 47 1.08 6.79 0.34
CA ILE A 47 0.51 5.78 1.24
C ILE A 47 -0.15 6.46 2.45
N PHE A 48 0.48 7.51 3.00
CA PHE A 48 -0.12 8.29 4.09
C PHE A 48 -1.48 8.87 3.69
N VAL A 49 -1.57 9.55 2.55
CA VAL A 49 -2.82 10.14 2.03
C VAL A 49 -3.88 9.06 1.82
N LEU A 50 -3.51 7.94 1.18
CA LEU A 50 -4.43 6.81 0.97
C LEU A 50 -4.95 6.23 2.30
N LYS A 51 -4.10 6.18 3.33
CA LYS A 51 -4.51 5.70 4.65
C LYS A 51 -5.46 6.67 5.36
N VAL A 52 -5.22 7.98 5.25
CA VAL A 52 -6.15 9.01 5.74
C VAL A 52 -7.51 8.91 5.03
N LEU A 53 -7.51 8.74 3.69
CA LEU A 53 -8.74 8.51 2.93
C LEU A 53 -9.45 7.23 3.37
N GLY A 54 -8.71 6.16 3.63
CA GLY A 54 -9.28 4.91 4.17
C GLY A 54 -9.91 5.09 5.55
N VAL A 55 -9.31 5.88 6.44
CA VAL A 55 -9.90 6.23 7.73
C VAL A 55 -11.22 6.98 7.52
N TRP A 56 -11.23 7.96 6.60
CA TRP A 56 -12.44 8.70 6.27
C TRP A 56 -13.54 7.78 5.76
N VAL A 57 -13.25 6.86 4.83
CA VAL A 57 -14.23 5.90 4.31
C VAL A 57 -14.93 5.12 5.44
N HIS A 58 -14.19 4.71 6.48
CA HIS A 58 -14.78 4.00 7.62
C HIS A 58 -15.71 4.89 8.46
N TYR A 59 -15.36 6.17 8.67
CA TYR A 59 -16.22 7.10 9.40
C TYR A 59 -17.44 7.56 8.59
N ALA A 60 -17.29 7.68 7.28
CA ALA A 60 -18.36 8.10 6.36
C ALA A 60 -19.21 6.93 5.86
N TYR A 61 -19.13 5.76 6.49
CA TYR A 61 -19.88 4.58 6.05
C TYR A 61 -21.38 4.86 5.89
N GLY A 62 -21.94 4.41 4.76
CA GLY A 62 -23.35 4.65 4.39
C GLY A 62 -23.63 6.03 3.79
N GLN A 63 -22.65 6.92 3.65
CA GLN A 63 -22.84 8.23 3.03
C GLN A 63 -22.72 8.16 1.49
N PRO A 64 -23.52 8.94 0.73
CA PRO A 64 -23.51 8.89 -0.74
C PRO A 64 -22.16 9.19 -1.40
N TYR A 65 -21.33 10.02 -0.76
CA TYR A 65 -20.03 10.44 -1.31
C TYR A 65 -18.91 9.42 -1.11
N VAL A 66 -19.15 8.30 -0.40
CA VAL A 66 -18.15 7.23 -0.21
C VAL A 66 -17.67 6.65 -1.53
N GLY A 67 -18.56 6.55 -2.53
CA GLY A 67 -18.17 6.10 -3.88
C GLY A 67 -17.08 6.98 -4.50
N HIS A 68 -17.15 8.31 -4.33
CA HIS A 68 -16.11 9.22 -4.81
C HIS A 68 -14.78 9.03 -4.09
N LEU A 69 -14.81 8.72 -2.79
CA LEU A 69 -13.60 8.41 -2.02
C LEU A 69 -12.92 7.14 -2.55
N TRP A 70 -13.69 6.10 -2.91
CA TRP A 70 -13.14 4.88 -3.50
C TRP A 70 -12.53 5.10 -4.87
N ILE A 71 -13.10 5.97 -5.71
CA ILE A 71 -12.49 6.38 -6.98
C ILE A 71 -11.14 7.07 -6.71
N ALA A 72 -11.11 8.02 -5.77
CA ALA A 72 -9.88 8.73 -5.41
C ALA A 72 -8.81 7.77 -4.87
N ILE A 73 -9.19 6.81 -4.02
CA ILE A 73 -8.30 5.76 -3.51
C ILE A 73 -7.76 4.91 -4.66
N GLY A 74 -8.62 4.45 -5.57
CA GLY A 74 -8.21 3.64 -6.71
C GLY A 74 -7.21 4.35 -7.63
N LEU A 75 -7.45 5.62 -7.95
CA LEU A 75 -6.51 6.44 -8.73
C LEU A 75 -5.22 6.71 -7.95
N GLY A 76 -5.30 6.94 -6.65
CA GLY A 76 -4.13 7.10 -5.80
C GLY A 76 -3.29 5.83 -5.72
N VAL A 77 -3.89 4.64 -5.72
CA VAL A 77 -3.19 3.35 -5.80
C VAL A 77 -2.48 3.18 -7.15
N VAL A 78 -3.12 3.57 -8.26
CA VAL A 78 -2.47 3.57 -9.59
C VAL A 78 -1.22 4.44 -9.58
N PHE A 79 -1.32 5.66 -9.06
CA PHE A 79 -0.19 6.57 -8.96
C PHE A 79 0.90 6.04 -8.02
N LEU A 80 0.52 5.48 -6.87
CA LEU A 80 1.45 4.85 -5.93
C LEU A 80 2.23 3.72 -6.58
N ASN A 81 1.56 2.83 -7.31
CA ASN A 81 2.17 1.70 -8.02
C ASN A 81 3.17 2.19 -9.08
N TYR A 82 2.82 3.25 -9.81
CA TYR A 82 3.76 3.90 -10.73
C TYR A 82 4.99 4.45 -10.00
N CYS A 83 4.80 5.22 -8.92
CA CYS A 83 5.90 5.79 -8.15
C CYS A 83 6.83 4.72 -7.57
N LEU A 84 6.28 3.60 -7.08
CA LEU A 84 7.04 2.47 -6.57
C LEU A 84 7.98 1.92 -7.65
N ILE A 85 7.44 1.56 -8.80
CA ILE A 85 8.21 0.95 -9.89
C ILE A 85 9.20 1.93 -10.51
N GLN A 86 8.83 3.22 -10.58
CA GLN A 86 9.73 4.30 -10.98
C GLN A 86 10.90 4.47 -9.99
N ALA A 87 10.64 4.40 -8.69
CA ALA A 87 11.68 4.52 -7.66
C ALA A 87 12.69 3.36 -7.69
N MET A 88 12.32 2.24 -8.30
CA MET A 88 13.15 1.03 -8.44
C MET A 88 13.93 0.97 -9.77
N ASP A 89 13.87 2.03 -10.58
CA ASP A 89 14.51 2.12 -11.90
C ASP A 89 14.14 1.00 -12.89
N VAL A 90 12.91 0.50 -12.79
CA VAL A 90 12.42 -0.53 -13.71
C VAL A 90 12.05 0.11 -15.06
N SER A 91 12.24 -0.64 -16.15
CA SER A 91 12.03 -0.17 -17.53
C SER A 91 10.66 0.47 -17.80
N ASP A 92 10.61 1.41 -18.74
CA ASP A 92 9.39 2.12 -19.16
C ASP A 92 8.27 1.18 -19.61
N SER A 93 8.60 0.13 -20.36
CA SER A 93 7.61 -0.85 -20.80
C SER A 93 6.87 -1.49 -19.63
N ILE A 94 7.58 -1.81 -18.55
CA ILE A 94 6.99 -2.38 -17.34
C ILE A 94 6.20 -1.32 -16.58
N ARG A 95 6.69 -0.07 -16.48
CA ARG A 95 5.94 1.04 -15.87
C ARG A 95 4.58 1.26 -16.55
N ILE A 96 4.53 1.18 -17.87
CA ILE A 96 3.30 1.28 -18.65
C ILE A 96 2.35 0.12 -18.32
N VAL A 97 2.86 -1.12 -18.32
CA VAL A 97 2.08 -2.32 -17.96
C VAL A 97 1.49 -2.20 -16.54
N VAL A 98 2.29 -1.71 -15.59
CA VAL A 98 1.88 -1.48 -14.19
C VAL A 98 0.70 -0.50 -14.12
N ILE A 99 0.75 0.60 -14.88
CA ILE A 99 -0.35 1.57 -14.95
C ILE A 99 -1.61 0.90 -15.52
N PHE A 100 -1.50 0.21 -16.67
CA PHE A 100 -2.65 -0.44 -17.31
C PHE A 100 -3.31 -1.48 -16.41
N ILE A 101 -2.52 -2.34 -15.77
CA ILE A 101 -3.03 -3.37 -14.85
C ILE A 101 -3.66 -2.72 -13.62
N SER A 102 -3.04 -1.69 -13.05
CA SER A 102 -3.60 -0.98 -11.91
C SER A 102 -4.94 -0.30 -12.26
N LEU A 103 -5.05 0.28 -13.46
CA LEU A 103 -6.31 0.88 -13.95
C LEU A 103 -7.39 -0.18 -14.16
N ALA A 104 -7.05 -1.35 -14.69
CA ALA A 104 -7.99 -2.45 -14.86
C ALA A 104 -8.55 -2.93 -13.51
N PHE A 105 -7.68 -3.11 -12.50
CA PHE A 105 -8.13 -3.45 -11.16
C PHE A 105 -8.97 -2.34 -10.51
N THR A 106 -8.60 -1.07 -10.70
CA THR A 106 -9.43 0.05 -10.23
C THR A 106 -10.81 0.05 -10.89
N TYR A 107 -10.90 -0.24 -12.19
CA TYR A 107 -12.18 -0.38 -12.90
C TYR A 107 -13.02 -1.52 -12.30
N PHE A 108 -12.44 -2.69 -12.07
CA PHE A 108 -13.15 -3.82 -11.44
C PHE A 108 -13.58 -3.50 -10.01
N ASN A 109 -12.74 -2.84 -9.22
CA ASN A 109 -13.11 -2.37 -7.87
C ASN A 109 -14.35 -1.49 -7.91
N ILE A 110 -14.41 -0.51 -8.81
CA ILE A 110 -15.52 0.44 -8.91
C ILE A 110 -16.80 -0.25 -9.41
N THR A 111 -16.69 -1.14 -10.39
CA THR A 111 -17.86 -1.78 -11.02
C THR A 111 -18.44 -2.93 -10.21
N GLN A 112 -17.63 -3.61 -9.41
CA GLN A 112 -18.03 -4.73 -8.57
C GLN A 112 -18.15 -4.36 -7.08
N ASP A 113 -17.90 -3.10 -6.73
CA ASP A 113 -17.86 -2.57 -5.35
C ASP A 113 -17.04 -3.48 -4.40
N SER A 114 -15.88 -3.93 -4.86
CA SER A 114 -15.09 -4.93 -4.17
C SER A 114 -13.62 -4.55 -4.03
N PHE A 115 -13.22 -4.31 -2.78
CA PHE A 115 -11.84 -4.01 -2.40
C PHE A 115 -10.83 -5.10 -2.78
N LEU A 116 -11.32 -6.33 -3.04
CA LEU A 116 -10.49 -7.45 -3.50
C LEU A 116 -9.61 -7.06 -4.71
N PHE A 117 -10.15 -6.29 -5.65
CA PHE A 117 -9.41 -5.89 -6.84
C PHE A 117 -8.27 -4.92 -6.53
N ILE A 118 -8.41 -4.05 -5.52
CA ILE A 118 -7.30 -3.22 -5.04
C ILE A 118 -6.23 -4.11 -4.39
N ALA A 119 -6.62 -5.07 -3.56
CA ALA A 119 -5.68 -6.01 -2.94
C ALA A 119 -4.92 -6.85 -3.97
N LEU A 120 -5.60 -7.32 -5.03
CA LEU A 120 -4.97 -8.05 -6.14
C LEU A 120 -4.00 -7.18 -6.94
N SER A 121 -4.36 -5.91 -7.19
CA SER A 121 -3.44 -4.93 -7.79
C SER A 121 -2.16 -4.79 -6.97
N VAL A 122 -2.30 -4.61 -5.66
CA VAL A 122 -1.15 -4.52 -4.73
C VAL A 122 -0.33 -5.81 -4.77
N ILE A 123 -0.94 -6.99 -4.69
CA ILE A 123 -0.23 -8.28 -4.77
C ILE A 123 0.58 -8.38 -6.06
N PHE A 124 -0.01 -8.06 -7.20
CA PHE A 124 0.66 -8.16 -8.49
C PHE A 124 1.86 -7.22 -8.58
N ILE A 125 1.67 -5.94 -8.24
CA ILE A 125 2.72 -4.92 -8.34
C ILE A 125 3.82 -5.13 -7.30
N TYR A 126 3.48 -5.55 -6.09
CA TYR A 126 4.48 -5.81 -5.05
C TYR A 126 5.22 -7.13 -5.31
N SER A 127 4.62 -8.09 -6.03
CA SER A 127 5.34 -9.27 -6.54
C SER A 127 6.43 -8.86 -7.53
N LEU A 128 6.12 -7.94 -8.43
CA LEU A 128 7.10 -7.34 -9.33
C LEU A 128 8.19 -6.62 -8.53
N ALA A 129 7.82 -5.79 -7.55
CA ALA A 129 8.79 -5.12 -6.68
C ALA A 129 9.70 -6.11 -5.92
N ALA A 130 9.16 -7.25 -5.47
CA ALA A 130 9.94 -8.30 -4.83
C ALA A 130 10.95 -8.96 -5.78
N ILE A 131 10.58 -9.17 -7.05
CA ILE A 131 11.48 -9.71 -8.09
C ILE A 131 12.66 -8.77 -8.34
N TYR A 132 12.38 -7.46 -8.45
CA TYR A 132 13.39 -6.43 -8.76
C TYR A 132 14.19 -5.95 -7.54
N SER A 133 13.89 -6.43 -6.34
CA SER A 133 14.60 -6.07 -5.10
C SER A 133 15.44 -7.23 -4.58
N LYS A 134 16.32 -6.94 -3.63
CA LYS A 134 17.14 -7.92 -2.90
C LYS A 134 17.11 -7.60 -1.40
N GLY A 135 17.71 -8.47 -0.59
CA GLY A 135 17.91 -8.25 0.84
C GLY A 135 16.61 -7.91 1.59
N LEU A 136 16.67 -6.92 2.46
CA LEU A 136 15.56 -6.56 3.33
C LEU A 136 14.39 -5.91 2.56
N ALA A 137 14.66 -5.19 1.47
CA ALA A 137 13.60 -4.60 0.64
C ALA A 137 12.69 -5.69 0.06
N ARG A 138 13.27 -6.79 -0.42
CA ARG A 138 12.51 -7.95 -0.90
C ARG A 138 11.63 -8.54 0.19
N VAL A 139 12.17 -8.71 1.40
CA VAL A 139 11.41 -9.21 2.55
C VAL A 139 10.23 -8.30 2.86
N GLY A 140 10.44 -6.98 2.82
CA GLY A 140 9.38 -6.00 3.02
C GLY A 140 8.26 -6.12 1.99
N PHE A 141 8.58 -6.22 0.70
CA PHE A 141 7.57 -6.40 -0.35
C PHE A 141 6.84 -7.74 -0.23
N ILE A 142 7.54 -8.83 0.08
CA ILE A 142 6.91 -10.13 0.35
C ILE A 142 5.96 -10.04 1.54
N ALA A 143 6.32 -9.31 2.60
CA ALA A 143 5.44 -9.10 3.73
C ALA A 143 4.16 -8.34 3.35
N VAL A 144 4.23 -7.34 2.45
CA VAL A 144 3.03 -6.66 1.92
C VAL A 144 2.13 -7.65 1.15
N ILE A 145 2.72 -8.49 0.30
CA ILE A 145 1.98 -9.53 -0.45
C ILE A 145 1.28 -10.47 0.53
N ALA A 146 2.02 -11.00 1.52
CA ALA A 146 1.48 -11.90 2.53
C ALA A 146 0.35 -11.25 3.34
N SER A 147 0.48 -9.97 3.70
CA SER A 147 -0.57 -9.21 4.39
C SER A 147 -1.88 -9.19 3.60
N ASN A 148 -1.79 -8.93 2.29
CA ASN A 148 -2.96 -8.91 1.40
C ASN A 148 -3.57 -10.31 1.22
N ILE A 149 -2.74 -11.35 1.04
CA ILE A 149 -3.22 -12.72 0.91
C ILE A 149 -3.94 -13.18 2.19
N ILE A 150 -3.37 -12.89 3.36
CA ILE A 150 -4.00 -13.21 4.65
C ILE A 150 -5.34 -12.50 4.77
N TRP A 151 -5.40 -11.22 4.42
CA TRP A 151 -6.66 -10.48 4.43
C TRP A 151 -7.72 -11.10 3.50
N ILE A 152 -7.36 -11.41 2.25
CA ILE A 152 -8.26 -12.07 1.29
C ILE A 152 -8.74 -13.42 1.85
N ALA A 153 -7.82 -14.25 2.34
CA ALA A 153 -8.15 -15.58 2.86
C ALA A 153 -9.10 -15.50 4.06
N LEU A 154 -8.92 -14.52 4.95
CA LEU A 154 -9.82 -14.30 6.08
C LEU A 154 -11.17 -13.75 5.63
N ARG A 155 -11.21 -12.75 4.74
CA ARG A 155 -12.44 -12.15 4.23
C ARG A 155 -13.26 -13.16 3.43
N GLU A 156 -12.68 -13.68 2.36
CA GLU A 156 -13.39 -14.55 1.42
C GLU A 156 -13.59 -15.96 1.99
N GLY A 157 -12.61 -16.49 2.73
CA GLY A 157 -12.72 -17.79 3.37
C GLY A 157 -13.81 -17.83 4.44
N THR A 158 -13.95 -16.77 5.23
CA THR A 158 -15.03 -16.68 6.24
C THR A 158 -16.40 -16.57 5.56
N ASN A 159 -16.52 -15.73 4.53
CA ASN A 159 -17.77 -15.60 3.78
C ASN A 159 -18.18 -16.92 3.13
N MET A 160 -17.22 -17.64 2.54
CA MET A 160 -17.46 -18.96 1.95
C MET A 160 -17.90 -20.00 2.99
N LEU A 161 -17.26 -20.02 4.16
CA LEU A 161 -17.56 -20.98 5.23
C LEU A 161 -18.93 -20.73 5.88
N LEU A 162 -19.34 -19.46 5.99
CA LEU A 162 -20.61 -19.09 6.59
C LEU A 162 -21.77 -19.02 5.58
N GLY A 163 -21.48 -18.89 4.28
CA GLY A 163 -22.48 -18.78 3.22
C GLY A 163 -23.15 -17.40 3.13
N TYR A 164 -22.65 -16.41 3.86
CA TYR A 164 -23.12 -15.02 3.83
C TYR A 164 -21.98 -14.06 4.12
N GLU A 165 -22.17 -12.78 3.77
CA GLU A 165 -21.18 -11.74 4.05
C GLU A 165 -21.28 -11.32 5.53
N VAL A 166 -20.19 -11.50 6.28
CA VAL A 166 -20.15 -11.13 7.71
C VAL A 166 -20.46 -9.65 7.88
N PRO A 167 -21.32 -9.18 8.80
CA PRO A 167 -21.57 -7.74 8.98
C PRO A 167 -20.30 -6.95 9.35
N VAL A 168 -20.21 -5.70 8.90
CA VAL A 168 -19.00 -4.87 9.04
C VAL A 168 -18.55 -4.64 10.48
N GLU A 169 -19.47 -4.73 11.43
CA GLU A 169 -19.25 -4.58 12.87
C GLU A 169 -18.43 -5.73 13.49
N TYR A 170 -18.28 -6.86 12.78
CA TYR A 170 -17.57 -8.05 13.22
C TYR A 170 -16.35 -8.41 12.36
N ARG A 171 -16.00 -7.56 11.37
CA ARG A 171 -14.90 -7.76 10.42
C ARG A 171 -13.53 -7.33 10.97
N TYR A 172 -12.98 -8.11 11.89
CA TYR A 172 -11.65 -7.85 12.47
C TYR A 172 -10.47 -8.24 11.56
N ASP A 173 -10.73 -8.82 10.39
CA ASP A 173 -9.72 -9.09 9.35
C ASP A 173 -8.96 -7.83 8.93
N ASN A 174 -9.64 -6.67 8.89
CA ASN A 174 -9.04 -5.39 8.54
C ASN A 174 -8.02 -4.91 9.59
N ASP A 175 -8.28 -5.17 10.88
CA ASP A 175 -7.36 -4.80 11.96
C ASP A 175 -6.04 -5.58 11.85
N LEU A 176 -6.14 -6.90 11.64
CA LEU A 176 -4.96 -7.73 11.42
C LEU A 176 -4.21 -7.29 10.15
N TYR A 177 -4.94 -7.03 9.06
CA TYR A 177 -4.36 -6.50 7.84
C TYR A 177 -3.57 -5.21 8.08
N HIS A 178 -4.11 -4.27 8.86
CA HIS A 178 -3.43 -3.02 9.19
C HIS A 178 -2.17 -3.22 10.03
N ILE A 179 -2.21 -4.11 11.02
CA ILE A 179 -1.03 -4.45 11.83
C ILE A 179 0.07 -5.07 10.95
N LEU A 180 -0.28 -6.02 10.09
CA LEU A 180 0.67 -6.64 9.16
C LEU A 180 1.24 -5.62 8.18
N LEU A 181 0.41 -4.69 7.70
CA LEU A 181 0.87 -3.60 6.85
C LEU A 181 1.86 -2.67 7.58
N ILE A 182 1.62 -2.31 8.85
CA ILE A 182 2.57 -1.51 9.65
C ILE A 182 3.94 -2.20 9.72
N LEU A 183 3.96 -3.50 9.98
CA LEU A 183 5.19 -4.27 10.04
C LEU A 183 5.89 -4.29 8.67
N SER A 184 5.14 -4.52 7.60
CA SER A 184 5.69 -4.57 6.24
C SER A 184 6.26 -3.22 5.78
N THR A 185 5.57 -2.10 6.07
CA THR A 185 6.03 -0.76 5.70
C THR A 185 7.21 -0.32 6.56
N PHE A 186 7.27 -0.73 7.83
CA PHE A 186 8.45 -0.55 8.66
C PHE A 186 9.68 -1.27 8.08
N ILE A 187 9.54 -2.53 7.65
CA ILE A 187 10.64 -3.29 7.03
C ILE A 187 11.13 -2.59 5.76
N ILE A 188 10.21 -2.10 4.91
CA ILE A 188 10.54 -1.34 3.70
C ILE A 188 11.30 -0.05 4.05
N PHE A 189 10.79 0.72 5.02
CA PHE A 189 11.46 1.95 5.47
C PHE A 189 12.87 1.66 6.01
N PHE A 190 13.02 0.61 6.82
CA PHE A 190 14.32 0.21 7.35
C PHE A 190 15.27 -0.31 6.25
N ALA A 191 14.76 -0.97 5.22
CA ALA A 191 15.56 -1.33 4.05
C ALA A 191 16.12 -0.09 3.33
N ILE A 192 15.31 0.96 3.18
CA ILE A 192 15.74 2.24 2.58
C ILE A 192 16.81 2.91 3.43
N THR A 193 16.67 2.93 4.76
CA THR A 193 17.68 3.56 5.64
C THR A 193 19.03 2.85 5.55
N ARG A 194 19.01 1.51 5.41
CA ARG A 194 20.20 0.68 5.17
C ARG A 194 20.78 0.88 3.77
N GLY A 195 19.95 1.21 2.79
CA GLY A 195 20.36 1.34 1.39
C GLY A 195 20.14 0.05 0.59
N ASP A 196 19.30 -0.86 1.08
CA ASP A 196 18.96 -2.12 0.42
C ASP A 196 17.89 -1.94 -0.68
N TRP A 197 17.44 -0.71 -0.92
CA TRP A 197 16.51 -0.39 -1.99
C TRP A 197 17.21 -0.52 -3.37
N PRO A 198 16.53 -1.03 -4.40
CA PRO A 198 17.12 -1.11 -5.75
C PRO A 198 17.18 0.28 -6.39
N TYR A 199 18.25 1.00 -6.10
CA TYR A 199 18.49 2.33 -6.66
C TYR A 199 18.92 2.26 -8.14
N PRO A 200 18.62 3.30 -8.94
CA PRO A 200 19.19 3.46 -10.27
C PRO A 200 20.72 3.39 -10.25
N ALA A 201 21.33 2.77 -11.27
CA ALA A 201 22.79 2.58 -11.37
C ALA A 201 23.60 3.90 -11.34
N SER A 202 22.96 5.05 -11.60
CA SER A 202 23.57 6.38 -11.43
C SER A 202 23.89 6.73 -9.96
N HIS A 203 23.41 5.94 -9.00
CA HIS A 203 23.66 6.08 -7.56
C HIS A 203 24.72 5.12 -7.00
N GLU A 204 25.21 4.15 -7.77
CA GLU A 204 26.24 3.17 -7.33
C GLU A 204 27.67 3.76 -7.26
N ARG A 205 27.87 5.06 -7.52
CA ARG A 205 29.18 5.73 -7.40
C ARG A 205 29.30 6.62 -6.16
N ILE A 206 28.93 6.13 -4.98
CA ILE A 206 29.44 6.71 -3.73
C ILE A 206 29.71 5.57 -2.76
N ASP A 207 30.97 5.15 -2.74
CA ASP A 207 31.63 4.62 -1.54
C ASP A 207 31.85 5.77 -0.53
#